data_AF-A0A922S9N0-F1
#
_entry.id   AF-A0A922S9N0-F1
#
_cell.length_a   1.000
_cell.length_b   1.000
_cell.length_c   1.000
_cell.angle_alpha   90.00
_cell.angle_beta   90.00
_cell.angle_gamma   90.00
#
_symmetry.space_group_name_H-M   'P 1'
#
loop_
_entity.id
_entity.type
_entity.pdbx_description
1 polymer ?
#
loop_
_entity_poly.entity_id
_entity_poly.type
_entity_poly.pdbx_seq_one_letter_code
_entity_poly.pdbx_strand_id
1 'polypeptide(L)'
;MAGNEIDEALASLELLMSEFFAPATSNFRKREIESMLENFSNRSDSWKHCLIFLQKSHNQYVLMFTLTTLENIINRQWIRLSDNEKTEIRLTLWNELLAKHEVMIYFIRNKVAALMVAIARYDWPHLYDDFFSNIVELIRSDGSRCLLGLVLAQAASEELGAARDTGVLLPSERRNQLERLMLKGMPQLLNALSGKYLRAECPKRRAV
;
A
#
# COMPACT_ATOMS: atom_id res chain seq x y z
N MET A 1 3.91 21.12 21.14
CA MET A 1 3.16 20.25 22.06
C MET A 1 2.66 19.01 21.33
N ALA A 2 1.85 19.15 20.27
CA ALA A 2 1.37 18.00 19.48
C ALA A 2 2.46 17.05 18.91
N GLY A 3 3.63 17.58 18.51
CA GLY A 3 4.73 16.74 18.01
C GLY A 3 5.30 15.77 19.06
N ASN A 4 5.38 16.20 20.32
CA ASN A 4 5.93 15.39 21.41
C ASN A 4 4.97 14.25 21.80
N GLU A 5 3.66 14.51 21.80
CA GLU A 5 2.62 13.51 22.05
C GLU A 5 2.65 12.37 21.02
N ILE A 6 2.91 12.69 19.74
CA ILE A 6 3.00 11.69 18.68
C ILE A 6 4.25 10.82 18.83
N ASP A 7 5.39 11.42 19.22
CA ASP A 7 6.63 10.68 19.45
C ASP A 7 6.51 9.75 20.67
N GLU A 8 5.84 10.19 21.73
CA GLU A 8 5.51 9.36 22.89
C GLU A 8 4.56 8.20 22.52
N ALA A 9 3.54 8.47 21.70
CA ALA A 9 2.62 7.45 21.20
C ALA A 9 3.36 6.41 20.34
N LEU A 10 4.26 6.85 19.46
CA LEU A 10 5.07 5.97 18.65
C LEU A 10 6.00 5.10 19.50
N ALA A 11 6.72 5.70 20.45
CA ALA A 11 7.61 4.96 21.36
C ALA A 11 6.83 3.92 22.18
N SER A 12 5.63 4.28 22.65
CA SER A 12 4.74 3.36 23.37
C SER A 12 4.30 2.19 22.50
N LEU A 13 3.93 2.46 21.24
CA LEU A 13 3.55 1.43 20.28
C LEU A 13 4.73 0.50 19.94
N GLU A 14 5.95 1.03 19.78
CA GLU A 14 7.16 0.25 19.54
C GLU A 14 7.46 -0.72 20.69
N LEU A 15 7.29 -0.26 21.94
CA LEU A 15 7.44 -1.11 23.13
C LEU A 15 6.38 -2.22 23.15
N LEU A 16 5.10 -1.89 22.96
CA LEU A 16 4.01 -2.86 22.96
C LEU A 16 4.18 -3.92 21.86
N MET A 17 4.52 -3.50 20.64
CA MET A 17 4.73 -4.42 19.52
C MET A 17 5.94 -5.33 19.75
N SER A 18 7.03 -4.79 20.29
CA SER A 18 8.22 -5.59 20.62
C SER A 18 7.94 -6.58 21.76
N GLU A 19 7.18 -6.16 22.78
CA GLU A 19 6.72 -7.03 23.86
C GLU A 19 5.81 -8.14 23.30
N PHE A 20 4.84 -7.82 22.44
CA PHE A 20 3.92 -8.79 21.88
C PHE A 20 4.63 -9.95 21.14
N PHE A 21 5.67 -9.63 20.38
CA PHE A 21 6.44 -10.62 19.61
C PHE A 21 7.61 -11.24 20.38
N ALA A 22 7.88 -10.82 21.62
CA ALA A 22 8.95 -11.41 22.43
C ALA A 22 8.60 -12.87 22.83
N PRO A 23 9.57 -13.81 22.78
CA PRO A 23 9.33 -15.23 23.10
C PRO A 23 8.87 -15.47 24.55
N ALA A 24 9.25 -14.58 25.46
CA ALA A 24 8.94 -14.69 26.89
C ALA A 24 7.54 -14.16 27.26
N THR A 25 6.84 -13.52 26.32
CA THR A 25 5.55 -12.86 26.61
C THR A 25 4.44 -13.89 26.73
N SER A 26 3.76 -13.88 27.88
CA SER A 26 2.67 -14.82 28.17
C SER A 26 1.45 -14.59 27.27
N ASN A 27 0.65 -15.64 27.04
CA ASN A 27 -0.59 -15.52 26.27
C ASN A 27 -1.59 -14.54 26.90
N PHE A 28 -1.61 -14.45 28.23
CA PHE A 28 -2.43 -13.47 28.94
C PHE A 28 -2.01 -12.04 28.55
N ARG A 29 -0.71 -11.75 28.63
CA ARG A 29 -0.17 -10.44 28.27
C ARG A 29 -0.37 -10.10 26.79
N LYS A 30 -0.23 -11.08 25.90
CA LYS A 30 -0.53 -10.90 24.46
C LYS A 30 -1.97 -10.45 24.22
N ARG A 31 -2.93 -11.05 24.91
CA ARG A 31 -4.36 -10.65 24.82
C ARG A 31 -4.61 -9.24 25.36
N GLU A 32 -3.93 -8.86 26.43
CA GLU A 32 -4.01 -7.47 26.93
C GLU A 32 -3.49 -6.47 25.90
N ILE A 33 -2.34 -6.76 25.29
CA ILE A 33 -1.76 -5.92 24.24
C ILE A 33 -2.68 -5.86 23.02
N GLU A 34 -3.22 -7.00 22.57
CA GLU A 34 -4.20 -7.05 21.48
C GLU A 34 -5.41 -6.16 21.75
N SER A 35 -5.96 -6.19 22.96
CA SER A 35 -7.08 -5.32 23.34
C SER A 35 -6.70 -3.83 23.29
N MET A 36 -5.49 -3.47 23.73
CA MET A 36 -4.99 -2.08 23.62
C MET A 36 -4.85 -1.64 22.16
N LEU A 37 -4.30 -2.51 21.31
CA LEU A 37 -4.14 -2.24 19.88
C LEU A 37 -5.49 -2.14 19.16
N GLU A 38 -6.45 -3.00 19.49
CA GLU A 38 -7.81 -2.94 18.95
C GLU A 38 -8.52 -1.64 19.34
N ASN A 39 -8.40 -1.22 20.61
CA ASN A 39 -8.93 0.05 21.07
C ASN A 39 -8.34 1.24 20.31
N PHE A 40 -7.03 1.21 20.01
CA PHE A 40 -6.40 2.23 19.18
C PHE A 40 -6.96 2.23 17.75
N SER A 41 -7.01 1.06 17.10
CA SER A 41 -7.45 0.93 15.71
C SER A 41 -8.92 1.33 15.49
N ASN A 42 -9.76 1.17 16.51
CA ASN A 42 -11.18 1.54 16.47
C ASN A 42 -11.44 3.05 16.60
N ARG A 43 -10.43 3.86 16.95
CA ARG A 43 -10.57 5.31 16.98
C ARG A 43 -10.76 5.88 15.57
N SER A 44 -11.61 6.90 15.44
CA SER A 44 -11.86 7.57 14.14
C SER A 44 -10.65 8.32 13.57
N ASP A 45 -9.71 8.73 14.43
CA ASP A 45 -8.50 9.46 14.09
C ASP A 45 -7.24 8.57 14.03
N SER A 46 -7.40 7.25 14.12
CA SER A 46 -6.28 6.29 14.12
C SER A 46 -5.47 6.33 12.83
N TRP A 47 -6.13 6.60 11.68
CA TRP A 47 -5.44 6.72 10.39
C TRP A 47 -4.40 7.84 10.38
N LYS A 48 -4.66 8.98 11.03
CA LYS A 48 -3.72 10.12 11.09
C LYS A 48 -2.41 9.72 11.77
N HIS A 49 -2.55 9.05 12.92
CA HIS A 49 -1.41 8.51 13.66
C HIS A 49 -0.68 7.44 12.83
N CYS A 50 -1.42 6.56 12.16
CA CYS A 50 -0.86 5.55 11.27
C CYS A 50 -0.02 6.15 10.14
N LEU A 51 -0.48 7.22 9.49
CA LEU A 51 0.29 7.91 8.45
C LEU A 51 1.61 8.45 8.99
N ILE A 52 1.61 9.01 10.20
CA ILE A 52 2.83 9.53 10.83
C ILE A 52 3.77 8.40 11.27
N PHE A 53 3.23 7.31 11.83
CA PHE A 53 4.02 6.15 12.24
C PHE A 53 4.70 5.47 11.05
N LEU A 54 4.02 5.40 9.89
CA LEU A 54 4.62 4.90 8.64
C LEU A 54 5.84 5.73 8.22
N GLN A 55 5.79 7.04 8.44
CA GLN A 55 6.88 7.96 8.09
C GLN A 55 8.08 7.86 9.05
N LYS A 56 7.80 7.71 10.35
CA LYS A 56 8.79 7.83 11.43
C LYS A 56 9.37 6.51 11.93
N SER A 57 8.63 5.41 11.91
CA SER A 57 9.09 4.16 12.51
C SER A 57 10.01 3.38 11.59
N HIS A 58 11.00 2.73 12.18
CA HIS A 58 11.83 1.72 11.54
C HIS A 58 11.51 0.30 12.05
N ASN A 59 10.61 0.16 13.02
CA ASN A 59 10.23 -1.12 13.59
C ASN A 59 9.24 -1.83 12.65
N GLN A 60 9.66 -2.97 12.08
CA GLN A 60 8.85 -3.73 11.13
C GLN A 60 7.49 -4.18 11.69
N TYR A 61 7.39 -4.42 13.01
CA TYR A 61 6.14 -4.81 13.65
C TYR A 61 5.17 -3.63 13.68
N VAL A 62 5.66 -2.44 14.07
CA VAL A 62 4.87 -1.20 14.03
C VAL A 62 4.41 -0.90 12.61
N LEU A 63 5.32 -0.96 11.63
CA LEU A 63 4.96 -0.73 10.23
C LEU A 63 3.87 -1.69 9.74
N MET A 64 3.96 -2.99 10.05
CA MET A 64 2.89 -3.94 9.69
C MET A 64 1.57 -3.67 10.39
N PHE A 65 1.60 -3.34 11.69
CA PHE A 65 0.39 -2.97 12.43
C PHE A 65 -0.28 -1.73 11.84
N THR A 66 0.52 -0.69 11.57
CA THR A 66 0.10 0.55 10.93
C THR A 66 -0.57 0.28 9.57
N LEU A 67 0.07 -0.51 8.71
CA LEU A 67 -0.46 -0.83 7.38
C LEU A 67 -1.71 -1.71 7.44
N THR A 68 -1.79 -2.63 8.40
CA THR A 68 -2.99 -3.47 8.62
C THR A 68 -4.16 -2.64 9.15
N THR A 69 -3.88 -1.63 9.98
CA THR A 69 -4.92 -0.70 10.45
C THR A 69 -5.43 0.17 9.30
N LEU A 70 -4.55 0.71 8.47
CA LEU A 70 -4.94 1.45 7.27
C LEU A 70 -5.71 0.59 6.28
N GLU A 71 -5.33 -0.67 6.08
CA GLU A 71 -6.07 -1.63 5.26
C GLU A 71 -7.53 -1.78 5.72
N ASN A 72 -7.74 -1.95 7.03
CA ASN A 72 -9.08 -2.09 7.60
C ASN A 72 -9.91 -0.81 7.36
N ILE A 73 -9.30 0.36 7.48
CA ILE A 73 -9.96 1.64 7.22
C ILE A 73 -10.33 1.78 5.74
N ILE A 74 -9.41 1.45 4.83
CA ILE A 74 -9.66 1.46 3.37
C ILE A 74 -10.77 0.45 3.02
N ASN A 75 -10.76 -0.75 3.59
CA ASN A 75 -11.72 -1.79 3.24
C ASN A 75 -13.12 -1.53 3.82
N ARG A 76 -13.23 -0.89 4.99
CA ARG A 76 -14.50 -0.80 5.74
C ARG A 76 -15.08 0.61 5.81
N GLN A 77 -14.24 1.65 5.74
CA GLN A 77 -14.63 3.01 6.05
C GLN A 77 -14.35 3.99 4.91
N TRP A 78 -13.68 3.58 3.83
CA TRP A 78 -13.26 4.47 2.74
C TRP A 78 -14.38 5.35 2.19
N ILE A 79 -15.56 4.79 1.97
CA ILE A 79 -16.72 5.54 1.45
C ILE A 79 -17.17 6.67 2.40
N ARG A 80 -16.95 6.52 3.71
CA ARG A 80 -17.34 7.48 4.74
C ARG A 80 -16.31 8.59 4.96
N LEU A 81 -15.09 8.41 4.50
CA LEU A 81 -14.05 9.44 4.60
C LEU A 81 -14.37 10.60 3.65
N SER A 82 -14.03 11.80 4.08
CA SER A 82 -14.08 12.99 3.23
C SER A 82 -13.00 12.93 2.14
N ASP A 83 -13.19 13.69 1.06
CA ASP A 83 -12.25 13.68 -0.07
C ASP A 83 -10.85 14.19 0.31
N ASN A 84 -10.79 15.12 1.28
CA ASN A 84 -9.52 15.58 1.84
C ASN A 84 -8.76 14.45 2.55
N GLU A 85 -9.46 13.67 3.38
CA GLU A 85 -8.86 12.55 4.12
C GLU A 85 -8.41 11.43 3.17
N LYS A 86 -9.23 11.10 2.17
CA LYS A 86 -8.85 10.13 1.12
C LYS A 86 -7.59 10.57 0.37
N THR A 87 -7.53 11.87 0.02
CA THR A 87 -6.39 12.45 -0.68
C THR A 87 -5.13 12.40 0.19
N GLU A 88 -5.24 12.76 1.47
CA GLU A 88 -4.14 12.73 2.42
C GLU A 88 -3.57 11.31 2.58
N ILE A 89 -4.43 10.30 2.78
CA ILE A 89 -4.04 8.90 2.89
C ILE A 89 -3.32 8.45 1.61
N ARG A 90 -3.92 8.69 0.45
CA ARG A 90 -3.40 8.25 -0.85
C ARG A 90 -2.04 8.87 -1.15
N LEU A 91 -1.93 10.19 -1.03
CA LEU A 91 -0.68 10.91 -1.31
C LEU A 91 0.42 10.51 -0.32
N THR A 92 0.10 10.33 0.96
CA THR A 92 1.08 9.91 1.96
C THR A 92 1.61 8.52 1.66
N LEU A 93 0.73 7.54 1.40
CA LEU A 93 1.16 6.18 1.03
C LEU A 93 2.00 6.15 -0.25
N TRP A 94 1.60 6.91 -1.27
CA TRP A 94 2.33 7.00 -2.53
C TRP A 94 3.71 7.64 -2.36
N ASN A 95 3.78 8.76 -1.64
CA ASN A 95 5.04 9.46 -1.39
C ASN A 95 6.01 8.61 -0.57
N GLU A 96 5.52 7.94 0.47
CA GLU A 96 6.34 7.01 1.27
C GLU A 96 6.84 5.83 0.44
N LEU A 97 5.98 5.25 -0.40
CA LEU A 97 6.36 4.17 -1.29
C LEU A 97 7.45 4.63 -2.26
N LEU A 98 7.25 5.72 -2.99
CA LEU A 98 8.23 6.22 -3.95
C LEU A 98 9.54 6.66 -3.29
N ALA A 99 9.49 7.33 -2.14
CA ALA A 99 10.67 7.81 -1.45
C ALA A 99 11.54 6.67 -0.90
N LYS A 100 10.92 5.59 -0.41
CA LYS A 100 11.61 4.54 0.37
C LYS A 100 11.64 3.16 -0.30
N HIS A 101 11.05 2.96 -1.49
CA HIS A 101 10.92 1.62 -2.11
C HIS A 101 12.22 0.80 -2.23
N GLU A 102 13.38 1.46 -2.32
CA GLU A 102 14.69 0.80 -2.44
C GLU A 102 15.17 0.18 -1.12
N VAL A 103 14.91 0.86 0.00
CA VAL A 103 15.37 0.48 1.34
C VAL A 103 14.27 -0.17 2.18
N MET A 104 13.02 -0.05 1.75
CA MET A 104 11.87 -0.62 2.42
C MET A 104 11.90 -2.15 2.35
N ILE A 105 11.69 -2.79 3.51
CA ILE A 105 11.63 -4.25 3.62
C ILE A 105 10.56 -4.79 2.66
N TYR A 106 10.87 -5.90 1.96
CA TYR A 106 10.07 -6.38 0.82
C TYR A 106 8.57 -6.56 1.16
N PHE A 107 8.24 -7.13 2.31
CA PHE A 107 6.84 -7.40 2.68
C PHE A 107 6.11 -6.11 3.10
N ILE A 108 6.81 -5.13 3.69
CA ILE A 108 6.26 -3.79 3.96
C ILE A 108 5.96 -3.10 2.64
N ARG A 109 6.91 -3.09 1.69
CA ARG A 109 6.73 -2.50 0.36
C ARG A 109 5.54 -3.10 -0.38
N ASN A 110 5.45 -4.43 -0.40
CA ASN A 110 4.35 -5.12 -1.04
C ASN A 110 3.01 -4.82 -0.36
N LYS A 111 3.00 -4.68 0.97
CA LYS A 111 1.79 -4.28 1.71
C LYS A 111 1.34 -2.86 1.36
N VAL A 112 2.26 -1.88 1.29
CA VAL A 112 1.92 -0.51 0.85
C VAL A 112 1.39 -0.51 -0.58
N ALA A 113 2.03 -1.25 -1.50
CA ALA A 113 1.56 -1.39 -2.88
C ALA A 113 0.14 -1.98 -2.95
N ALA A 114 -0.16 -3.01 -2.15
CA ALA A 114 -1.51 -3.56 -2.03
C ALA A 114 -2.52 -2.51 -1.51
N LEU A 115 -2.15 -1.65 -0.56
CA LEU A 115 -3.04 -0.56 -0.11
C LEU A 115 -3.34 0.45 -1.23
N MET A 116 -2.34 0.78 -2.06
CA MET A 116 -2.56 1.66 -3.22
C MET A 116 -3.59 1.07 -4.19
N VAL A 117 -3.52 -0.25 -4.42
CA VAL A 117 -4.49 -0.97 -5.26
C VAL A 117 -5.86 -1.06 -4.59
N ALA A 118 -5.92 -1.29 -3.28
CA ALA A 118 -7.15 -1.29 -2.50
C ALA A 118 -7.88 0.07 -2.54
N ILE A 119 -7.13 1.18 -2.60
CA ILE A 119 -7.69 2.52 -2.82
C ILE A 119 -8.23 2.64 -4.26
N ALA A 120 -7.45 2.22 -5.27
CA ALA A 120 -7.87 2.26 -6.67
C ALA A 120 -9.15 1.44 -6.92
N ARG A 121 -9.34 0.34 -6.19
CA ARG A 121 -10.57 -0.45 -6.21
C ARG A 121 -11.83 0.38 -5.96
N TYR A 122 -11.75 1.46 -5.17
CA TYR A 122 -12.87 2.38 -4.95
C TYR A 122 -12.84 3.59 -5.89
N ASP A 123 -11.66 4.17 -6.13
CA ASP A 123 -11.56 5.52 -6.70
C ASP A 123 -11.19 5.55 -8.20
N TRP A 124 -10.54 4.51 -8.73
CA TRP A 124 -10.13 4.46 -10.15
C TRP A 124 -11.34 4.17 -11.04
N PRO A 125 -11.58 4.89 -12.15
CA PRO A 125 -10.67 5.80 -12.83
C PRO A 125 -10.98 7.29 -12.65
N HIS A 126 -11.98 7.66 -11.86
CA HIS A 126 -12.45 9.04 -11.83
C HIS A 126 -11.83 9.88 -10.71
N LEU A 127 -11.69 9.31 -9.51
CA LEU A 127 -11.13 9.99 -8.34
C LEU A 127 -9.65 9.67 -8.13
N TYR A 128 -9.13 8.68 -8.86
CA TYR A 128 -7.73 8.29 -8.91
C TYR A 128 -7.35 7.94 -10.35
N ASP A 129 -7.32 8.95 -11.22
CA ASP A 129 -7.21 8.85 -12.68
C ASP A 129 -5.81 8.44 -13.16
N ASP A 130 -4.77 8.90 -12.48
CA ASP A 130 -3.37 8.63 -12.78
C ASP A 130 -2.86 7.26 -12.27
N PHE A 131 -3.68 6.51 -11.52
CA PHE A 131 -3.32 5.22 -10.93
C PHE A 131 -2.64 4.27 -11.94
N PHE A 132 -3.31 4.01 -13.07
CA PHE A 132 -2.81 3.03 -14.04
C PHE A 132 -1.63 3.57 -14.86
N SER A 133 -1.64 4.84 -15.23
CA SER A 133 -0.53 5.47 -15.95
C SER A 133 0.75 5.48 -15.12
N ASN A 134 0.65 5.75 -13.81
CA ASN A 134 1.79 5.73 -12.90
C ASN A 134 2.45 4.34 -12.85
N ILE A 135 1.66 3.26 -12.82
CA ILE A 135 2.18 1.89 -12.88
C ILE A 135 2.95 1.65 -14.19
N VAL A 136 2.37 2.04 -15.32
CA VAL A 136 2.98 1.87 -16.65
C VAL A 136 4.28 2.68 -16.76
N GLU A 137 4.32 3.89 -16.22
CA GLU A 137 5.52 4.74 -16.20
C GLU A 137 6.62 4.16 -15.31
N LEU A 138 6.27 3.61 -14.15
CA LEU A 138 7.21 2.90 -13.29
C LEU A 138 7.82 1.69 -14.01
N ILE A 139 7.02 0.87 -14.71
CA ILE A 139 7.54 -0.27 -15.49
C ILE A 139 8.51 0.21 -16.60
N ARG A 140 8.27 1.38 -17.20
CA ARG A 140 9.18 1.96 -18.20
C ARG A 140 10.46 2.53 -17.59
N SER A 141 10.47 2.85 -16.30
CA SER A 141 11.64 3.34 -15.58
C SER A 141 12.70 2.25 -15.40
N ASP A 142 13.96 2.63 -15.18
CA ASP A 142 15.04 1.67 -14.97
C ASP A 142 15.22 1.29 -13.48
N GLY A 143 15.93 0.20 -13.23
CA GLY A 143 16.35 -0.21 -11.89
C GLY A 143 15.20 -0.56 -10.94
N SER A 144 15.33 -0.11 -9.69
CA SER A 144 14.42 -0.32 -8.57
C SER A 144 12.98 0.17 -8.84
N ARG A 145 12.81 1.26 -9.60
CA ARG A 145 11.49 1.80 -9.98
C ARG A 145 10.71 0.86 -10.90
N CYS A 146 11.42 0.16 -11.80
CA CYS A 146 10.81 -0.89 -12.62
C CYS A 146 10.21 -1.98 -11.74
N LEU A 147 11.00 -2.47 -10.77
CA LEU A 147 10.55 -3.50 -9.84
C LEU A 147 9.31 -3.05 -9.05
N LEU A 148 9.29 -1.80 -8.59
CA LEU A 148 8.10 -1.23 -7.93
C LEU A 148 6.87 -1.23 -8.86
N GLY A 149 7.05 -0.83 -10.12
CA GLY A 149 5.99 -0.88 -11.13
C GLY A 149 5.46 -2.30 -11.35
N LEU A 150 6.34 -3.31 -11.38
CA LEU A 150 5.96 -4.72 -11.49
C LEU A 150 5.17 -5.20 -10.26
N VAL A 151 5.59 -4.83 -9.05
CA VAL A 151 4.87 -5.17 -7.81
C VAL A 151 3.46 -4.58 -7.81
N LEU A 152 3.31 -3.30 -8.18
CA LEU A 152 2.00 -2.65 -8.30
C LEU A 152 1.13 -3.28 -9.40
N ALA A 153 1.71 -3.59 -10.55
CA ALA A 153 1.01 -4.27 -11.65
C ALA A 153 0.51 -5.66 -11.25
N GLN A 154 1.34 -6.43 -10.55
CA GLN A 154 0.96 -7.73 -10.03
C GLN A 154 -0.22 -7.60 -9.06
N ALA A 155 -0.09 -6.74 -8.04
CA ALA A 155 -1.15 -6.51 -7.06
C ALA A 155 -2.45 -6.02 -7.72
N ALA A 156 -2.35 -5.12 -8.70
CA ALA A 156 -3.51 -4.63 -9.47
C ALA A 156 -4.17 -5.76 -10.27
N SER A 157 -3.39 -6.66 -10.88
CA SER A 157 -3.93 -7.80 -11.62
C SER A 157 -4.66 -8.78 -10.71
N GLU A 158 -4.08 -9.10 -9.55
CA GLU A 158 -4.67 -10.02 -8.57
C GLU A 158 -5.96 -9.43 -7.97
N GLU A 159 -5.96 -8.16 -7.60
CA GLU A 159 -7.07 -7.56 -6.86
C GLU A 159 -8.18 -6.99 -7.76
N LEU A 160 -7.83 -6.38 -8.89
CA LEU A 160 -8.78 -5.69 -9.79
C LEU A 160 -9.13 -6.54 -11.02
N GLY A 161 -8.18 -7.33 -11.53
CA GLY A 161 -8.37 -8.21 -12.68
C GLY A 161 -9.07 -9.53 -12.33
N ALA A 162 -8.76 -10.10 -11.16
CA ALA A 162 -9.33 -11.34 -10.65
C ALA A 162 -10.23 -11.14 -9.41
N ALA A 163 -10.95 -10.01 -9.34
CA ALA A 163 -11.73 -9.56 -8.19
C ALA A 163 -12.84 -10.50 -7.66
N ARG A 164 -12.98 -11.72 -8.20
CA ARG A 164 -13.94 -12.74 -7.75
C ARG A 164 -13.51 -13.38 -6.42
N ASP A 165 -12.22 -13.39 -6.09
CA ASP A 165 -11.67 -14.17 -4.98
C ASP A 165 -11.07 -13.34 -3.82
N THR A 166 -11.21 -12.01 -3.83
CA THR A 166 -10.51 -11.11 -2.89
C THR A 166 -11.15 -11.00 -1.50
N GLY A 167 -12.25 -11.71 -1.22
CA GLY A 167 -12.95 -11.66 0.07
C GLY A 167 -13.64 -10.32 0.40
N VAL A 168 -13.50 -9.30 -0.46
CA VAL A 168 -14.13 -7.98 -0.31
C VAL A 168 -15.44 -7.95 -1.08
N LEU A 169 -16.53 -7.61 -0.38
CA LEU A 169 -17.86 -7.48 -0.96
C LEU A 169 -17.95 -6.21 -1.81
N LEU A 170 -17.71 -6.34 -3.11
CA LEU A 170 -17.93 -5.28 -4.09
C LEU A 170 -19.21 -5.52 -4.89
N PRO A 171 -20.01 -4.47 -5.19
CA PRO A 171 -21.12 -4.57 -6.13
C PRO A 171 -20.67 -5.16 -7.48
N SER A 172 -21.48 -6.05 -8.06
CA SER A 172 -21.15 -6.73 -9.33
C SER A 172 -20.85 -5.76 -10.47
N GLU A 173 -21.54 -4.62 -10.51
CA GLU A 173 -21.28 -3.55 -11.48
C GLU A 173 -19.86 -2.99 -11.35
N ARG A 174 -19.43 -2.67 -10.12
CA ARG A 174 -18.09 -2.16 -9.85
C ARG A 174 -17.01 -3.19 -10.21
N ARG A 175 -17.23 -4.46 -9.90
CA ARG A 175 -16.31 -5.55 -10.28
C ARG A 175 -16.15 -5.66 -11.80
N ASN A 176 -17.27 -5.70 -12.53
CA ASN A 176 -17.24 -5.75 -13.99
C ASN A 176 -16.58 -4.52 -14.61
N GLN A 177 -16.76 -3.34 -13.99
CA GLN A 177 -16.09 -2.12 -14.42
C GLN A 177 -14.57 -2.22 -14.27
N LEU A 178 -14.08 -2.64 -13.10
CA LEU A 178 -12.64 -2.82 -12.83
C LEU A 178 -12.01 -3.83 -13.77
N GLU A 179 -12.65 -4.98 -13.98
CA GLU A 179 -12.19 -6.02 -14.91
C GLU A 179 -12.05 -5.47 -16.34
N ARG A 180 -13.07 -4.75 -16.83
CA ARG A 180 -13.02 -4.09 -18.16
C ARG A 180 -11.91 -3.05 -18.26
N LEU A 181 -11.68 -2.26 -17.21
CA LEU A 181 -10.61 -1.26 -17.19
C LEU A 181 -9.23 -1.93 -17.23
N MET A 182 -9.03 -3.01 -16.46
CA MET A 182 -7.79 -3.79 -16.49
C MET A 182 -7.55 -4.41 -17.87
N LEU A 183 -8.57 -5.02 -18.47
CA LEU A 183 -8.49 -5.57 -19.83
C LEU A 183 -8.14 -4.49 -20.86
N LYS A 184 -8.73 -3.29 -20.76
CA LYS A 184 -8.42 -2.16 -21.63
C LYS A 184 -6.99 -1.66 -21.47
N GLY A 185 -6.46 -1.68 -20.25
CA GLY A 185 -5.08 -1.26 -19.93
C GLY A 185 -4.02 -2.29 -20.30
N MET A 186 -4.39 -3.57 -20.42
CA MET A 186 -3.46 -4.67 -20.63
C MET A 186 -2.49 -4.49 -21.81
N PRO A 187 -2.91 -4.01 -23.00
CA PRO A 187 -1.98 -3.77 -24.10
C PRO A 187 -0.88 -2.75 -23.76
N GLN A 188 -1.20 -1.71 -22.98
CA GLN A 188 -0.22 -0.70 -22.57
C GLN A 188 0.81 -1.27 -21.60
N LEU A 189 0.36 -2.13 -20.68
CA LEU A 189 1.21 -2.82 -19.71
C LEU A 189 2.14 -3.82 -20.41
N LEU A 190 1.60 -4.64 -21.33
CA LEU A 190 2.39 -5.56 -22.14
C LEU A 190 3.41 -4.83 -23.03
N ASN A 191 3.05 -3.69 -23.61
CA ASN A 191 3.98 -2.87 -24.39
C ASN A 191 5.12 -2.27 -23.53
N ALA A 192 4.82 -1.90 -22.29
CA ALA A 192 5.84 -1.42 -21.36
C ALA A 192 6.83 -2.54 -20.98
N LEU A 193 6.33 -3.76 -20.77
CA LEU A 193 7.15 -4.95 -20.51
C LEU A 193 7.99 -5.35 -21.73
N SER A 194 7.38 -5.49 -22.91
CA SER A 194 8.08 -5.93 -24.12
C SER A 194 9.15 -4.94 -24.57
N GLY A 195 8.88 -3.64 -24.44
CA GLY A 195 9.86 -2.59 -24.71
C GLY A 195 11.12 -2.68 -23.83
N LYS A 196 11.04 -3.29 -22.64
CA LYS A 196 12.21 -3.55 -21.78
C LYS A 196 13.02 -4.75 -22.26
N TYR A 197 12.36 -5.87 -22.54
CA TYR A 197 13.04 -7.07 -23.05
C TYR A 197 13.81 -6.78 -24.34
N LEU A 198 13.19 -6.07 -25.29
CA LEU A 198 13.83 -5.68 -26.55
C LEU A 198 15.00 -4.70 -26.37
N ARG A 199 14.98 -3.84 -25.34
CA ARG A 199 16.11 -2.95 -25.02
C ARG A 199 17.26 -3.66 -24.31
N ALA A 200 16.96 -4.68 -23.50
CA ALA A 200 17.97 -5.49 -22.82
C ALA A 200 18.74 -6.39 -23.82
N GLU A 201 18.06 -6.89 -24.86
CA GLU A 201 18.65 -7.74 -25.91
C GLU A 201 19.43 -6.96 -26.98
N CYS A 202 19.30 -5.63 -27.04
CA CYS A 202 20.00 -4.78 -27.99
C CYS A 202 21.08 -3.97 -27.26
N PRO A 203 22.19 -4.59 -26.78
CA PRO A 203 23.31 -3.82 -26.27
C PRO A 203 23.85 -3.02 -27.45
N LYS A 204 23.77 -1.69 -27.33
CA LYS A 204 24.33 -0.73 -28.28
C LYS A 204 25.61 -1.30 -28.91
N ARG A 205 25.59 -1.59 -30.22
CA ARG A 205 26.83 -1.66 -31.00
C ARG A 205 27.52 -0.33 -30.74
N ARG A 206 28.54 -0.34 -29.87
CA ARG A 206 29.46 0.78 -29.75
C ARG A 206 30.06 0.92 -31.14
N ALA A 207 29.67 1.99 -31.83
CA ALA A 207 30.35 2.41 -33.04
C ALA A 207 31.82 2.60 -32.67
N VAL A 208 32.66 1.77 -33.29
CA VAL A 208 34.10 1.97 -33.41
C VAL A 208 34.31 2.97 -34.53
#